data_AF-A0A5C5H8D2-F1
#
_entry.id   AF-A0A5C5H8D2-F1
#
_cell.length_a   1.000
_cell.length_b   1.000
_cell.length_c   1.000
_cell.angle_alpha   90.00
_cell.angle_beta   90.00
_cell.angle_gamma   90.00
#
_symmetry.space_group_name_H-M   'P 1'
#
loop_
_entity.id
_entity.type
_entity.pdbx_description
1 polymer ?
#
loop_
_entity_poly.entity_id
_entity_poly.type
_entity_poly.pdbx_seq_one_letter_code
_entity_poly.pdbx_strand_id
1 'polypeptide(L)'
;MKKSVSLLSVLWFFCTCAGAVELMKWERIPLQIPLTVGQERIIFVDKNVRVGFPASLNGKLRIQSNSGTVYLDARAAFPATRLVLKNVENGEMILLDVSAGDGKIVREPV
;
A
#
# COMPACT_ATOMS: atom_id res chain seq x y z
N MET A 1 -31.22 -53.11 -24.38
CA MET A 1 -31.25 -52.50 -23.02
C MET A 1 -29.88 -52.71 -22.38
N LYS A 2 -29.21 -51.63 -21.95
CA LYS A 2 -28.02 -51.48 -21.07
C LYS A 2 -27.43 -50.08 -21.35
N LYS A 3 -28.08 -49.00 -20.90
CA LYS A 3 -27.75 -48.18 -19.71
C LYS A 3 -26.24 -47.90 -19.60
N SER A 4 -25.80 -46.71 -20.00
CA SER A 4 -25.40 -45.59 -19.11
C SER A 4 -24.06 -45.89 -18.41
N VAL A 5 -23.05 -45.03 -18.42
CA VAL A 5 -23.02 -43.71 -17.78
C VAL A 5 -21.83 -42.94 -18.37
N SER A 6 -22.07 -41.76 -18.95
CA SER A 6 -21.00 -40.83 -19.32
C SER A 6 -20.62 -40.04 -18.06
N LEU A 7 -19.42 -40.29 -17.52
CA LEU A 7 -18.91 -39.60 -16.34
C LEU A 7 -18.27 -38.28 -16.81
N LEU A 8 -19.08 -37.23 -16.94
CA LEU A 8 -18.61 -35.89 -17.27
C LEU A 8 -18.03 -35.24 -16.00
N SER A 9 -16.71 -35.34 -15.84
CA SER A 9 -15.96 -34.71 -14.76
C SER A 9 -16.07 -33.18 -14.86
N VAL A 10 -16.86 -32.57 -13.98
CA VAL A 10 -16.94 -31.12 -13.82
C VAL A 10 -15.72 -30.65 -13.03
N LEU A 11 -14.72 -30.11 -13.73
CA LEU A 11 -13.54 -29.49 -13.12
C LEU A 11 -13.91 -28.05 -12.71
N TRP A 12 -14.30 -27.86 -11.44
CA TRP A 12 -14.51 -26.52 -10.87
C TRP A 12 -13.15 -25.83 -10.71
N PHE A 13 -12.85 -24.93 -11.64
CA PHE A 13 -11.75 -23.98 -11.52
C PHE A 13 -12.10 -22.96 -10.42
N PHE A 14 -11.60 -23.18 -9.21
CA PHE A 14 -11.58 -22.16 -8.18
C PHE A 14 -10.56 -21.08 -8.58
N CYS A 15 -11.05 -19.94 -9.06
CA CYS A 15 -10.21 -18.77 -9.31
C CYS A 15 -9.88 -18.14 -7.95
N THR A 16 -8.63 -18.26 -7.50
CA THR A 16 -8.14 -17.58 -6.32
C THR A 16 -7.80 -16.14 -6.67
N CYS A 17 -8.24 -15.19 -5.84
CA CYS A 17 -7.83 -13.79 -5.96
C CYS A 17 -6.34 -13.71 -5.58
N ALA A 18 -5.46 -13.48 -6.54
CA ALA A 18 -4.04 -13.23 -6.26
C ALA A 18 -3.87 -11.80 -5.74
N GLY A 19 -3.45 -11.64 -4.48
CA GLY A 19 -2.96 -10.37 -3.95
C GLY A 19 -1.47 -10.22 -4.27
N ALA A 20 -1.07 -9.05 -4.74
CA ALA A 20 0.33 -8.76 -5.08
C ALA A 20 0.90 -7.74 -4.10
N VAL A 21 2.20 -7.80 -3.83
CA VAL A 21 2.91 -6.73 -3.11
C VAL A 21 3.75 -5.98 -4.13
N GLU A 22 3.62 -4.66 -4.16
CA GLU A 22 4.40 -3.78 -5.04
C GLU A 22 5.79 -3.56 -4.46
N LEU A 23 6.80 -4.29 -4.97
CA LEU A 23 8.17 -4.12 -4.50
C LEU A 23 8.80 -2.82 -5.04
N MET A 24 9.09 -1.89 -4.14
CA MET A 24 9.81 -0.65 -4.46
C MET A 24 11.21 -0.65 -3.87
N LYS A 25 12.22 -0.40 -4.71
CA LYS A 25 13.61 -0.34 -4.27
C LYS A 25 14.00 1.10 -3.88
N TRP A 26 14.44 1.29 -2.64
CA TRP A 26 15.00 2.56 -2.19
C TRP A 26 16.47 2.69 -2.60
N GLU A 27 16.75 3.57 -3.57
CA GLU A 27 18.11 3.86 -4.05
C GLU A 27 18.55 5.29 -3.72
N ARG A 28 18.00 5.87 -2.64
CA ARG A 28 18.13 7.29 -2.29
C ARG A 28 17.42 8.24 -3.26
N ILE A 29 16.41 7.73 -3.97
CA ILE A 29 15.52 8.49 -4.87
C ILE A 29 14.11 8.46 -4.28
N PRO A 30 13.47 9.61 -4.00
CA PRO A 30 12.12 9.69 -3.42
C PRO A 30 11.13 8.71 -4.08
N LEU A 31 10.53 7.83 -3.28
CA LEU A 31 9.57 6.85 -3.77
C LEU A 31 8.21 7.52 -3.96
N GLN A 32 7.60 7.34 -5.13
CA GLN A 32 6.29 7.89 -5.43
C GLN A 32 5.20 6.95 -4.92
N ILE A 33 4.42 7.39 -3.95
CA ILE A 33 3.38 6.58 -3.32
C ILE A 33 2.02 7.21 -3.62
N PRO A 34 1.37 6.80 -4.72
CA PRO A 34 0.02 7.26 -5.02
C PRO A 34 -0.98 6.55 -4.09
N LEU A 35 -1.87 7.32 -3.48
CA LEU A 35 -2.96 6.86 -2.61
C LEU A 35 -4.31 7.08 -3.30
N THR A 36 -5.32 6.39 -2.79
CA THR A 36 -6.72 6.57 -3.20
C THR A 36 -7.49 7.04 -1.97
N VAL A 37 -8.31 8.08 -2.13
CA VAL A 37 -9.10 8.61 -1.01
C VAL A 37 -10.06 7.54 -0.46
N GLY A 38 -10.11 7.40 0.86
CA GLY A 38 -10.93 6.41 1.57
C GLY A 38 -10.32 5.01 1.61
N GLN A 39 -9.07 4.84 1.18
CA GLN A 39 -8.37 3.56 1.20
C GLN A 39 -7.05 3.68 1.96
N GLU A 40 -6.80 2.69 2.81
CA GLU A 40 -5.54 2.57 3.53
C GLU A 40 -4.53 1.80 2.68
N ARG A 41 -3.33 2.38 2.53
CA ARG A 41 -2.18 1.75 1.88
C ARG A 41 -1.15 1.36 2.92
N ILE A 42 -0.70 0.12 2.85
CA ILE A 42 0.27 -0.46 3.78
C ILE A 42 1.64 -0.43 3.10
N ILE A 43 2.67 0.02 3.82
CA ILE A 43 4.06 0.07 3.36
C ILE A 43 4.93 -0.73 4.33
N PHE A 44 5.61 -1.75 3.83
CA PHE A 44 6.62 -2.52 4.54
C PHE A 44 7.97 -1.83 4.37
N VAL A 45 8.57 -1.43 5.49
CA VAL A 45 9.85 -0.69 5.51
C VAL A 45 10.97 -1.56 6.08
N ASP A 46 10.62 -2.69 6.71
CA ASP A 46 11.52 -3.61 7.43
C ASP A 46 12.40 -2.92 8.49
N LYS A 47 12.00 -1.73 8.92
CA LYS A 47 12.71 -0.88 9.89
C LYS A 47 11.70 -0.09 10.71
N ASN A 48 11.94 0.03 12.01
CA ASN A 48 11.12 0.91 12.85
C ASN A 48 11.38 2.37 12.50
N VAL A 49 10.33 3.10 12.12
CA VAL A 49 10.44 4.47 11.63
C VAL A 49 9.53 5.44 12.38
N ARG A 50 9.96 6.69 12.47
CA ARG A 50 9.09 7.84 12.76
C ARG A 50 8.76 8.54 11.46
N VAL A 51 7.53 9.01 11.33
CA VAL A 51 7.08 9.69 10.12
C VAL A 51 6.95 11.19 10.37
N GLY A 52 7.78 11.98 9.69
CA GLY A 52 7.63 13.42 9.60
C GLY A 52 6.74 13.79 8.42
N PHE A 53 5.80 14.72 8.61
CA PHE A 53 4.88 15.17 7.58
C PHE A 53 4.53 16.66 7.76
N PRO A 54 4.23 17.39 6.66
CA PRO A 54 3.89 18.81 6.75
C PRO A 54 2.45 19.02 7.22
N ALA A 55 2.21 20.16 7.88
CA ALA A 55 0.90 20.54 8.40
C ALA A 55 -0.19 20.66 7.31
N SER A 56 0.19 20.83 6.04
CA SER A 56 -0.75 20.83 4.90
C SER A 56 -1.53 19.52 4.74
N LEU A 57 -1.06 18.43 5.34
CA LEU A 57 -1.72 17.13 5.36
C LEU A 57 -2.59 16.89 6.60
N ASN A 58 -2.64 17.84 7.54
CA ASN A 58 -3.49 17.73 8.73
C ASN A 58 -4.96 17.50 8.33
N GLY A 59 -5.56 16.44 8.88
CA GLY A 59 -6.93 16.03 8.56
C GLY A 59 -7.10 15.34 7.20
N LYS A 60 -6.11 15.41 6.30
CA LYS A 60 -6.15 14.81 4.95
C LYS A 60 -5.46 13.46 4.86
N LEU A 61 -4.45 13.22 5.69
CA LEU A 61 -3.73 11.95 5.74
C LEU A 61 -3.64 11.49 7.20
N ARG A 62 -4.15 10.29 7.48
CA ARG A 62 -3.87 9.59 8.73
C ARG A 62 -2.67 8.68 8.52
N ILE A 63 -1.73 8.75 9.45
CA ILE A 63 -0.48 7.99 9.41
C ILE A 63 -0.40 7.17 10.71
N GLN A 64 -0.08 5.89 10.58
CA GLN A 64 0.35 5.07 11.72
C GLN A 64 1.65 4.35 11.35
N SER A 65 2.53 4.15 12.32
CA SER A 65 3.70 3.30 12.15
C SER A 65 3.82 2.35 13.33
N ASN A 66 4.00 1.07 13.03
CA ASN A 66 4.15 0.02 14.02
C ASN A 66 4.97 -1.13 13.44
N SER A 67 5.91 -1.66 14.23
CA SER A 67 6.68 -2.88 13.92
C SER A 67 7.20 -2.99 12.48
N GLY A 68 7.83 -1.93 11.96
CA GLY A 68 8.39 -1.93 10.60
C GLY A 68 7.40 -1.65 9.47
N THR A 69 6.12 -1.39 9.78
CA THR A 69 5.06 -1.10 8.81
C THR A 69 4.57 0.34 8.97
N VAL A 70 4.22 0.99 7.87
CA VAL A 70 3.58 2.31 7.81
C VAL A 70 2.23 2.19 7.12
N TYR A 71 1.19 2.70 7.77
CA TYR A 71 -0.19 2.72 7.26
C TYR A 71 -0.53 4.16 6.88
N LEU A 72 -0.95 4.34 5.63
CA LEU A 72 -1.32 5.63 5.05
C LEU A 72 -2.79 5.60 4.63
N ASP A 73 -3.65 6.33 5.34
CA ASP A 73 -5.08 6.46 5.04
C ASP A 73 -5.39 7.88 4.58
N ALA A 74 -5.61 8.05 3.27
CA ALA A 74 -5.95 9.33 2.67
C ALA A 74 -7.44 9.63 2.85
N ARG A 75 -7.76 10.70 3.58
CA ARG A 75 -9.13 11.15 3.87
C ARG A 75 -9.63 12.24 2.92
N ALA A 76 -8.73 12.87 2.18
CA ALA A 76 -9.04 13.86 1.15
C ALA A 76 -7.93 13.87 0.09
N ALA A 77 -8.25 14.38 -1.11
CA ALA A 77 -7.27 14.54 -2.17
C ALA A 77 -6.21 15.60 -1.81
N PHE A 78 -4.98 15.40 -2.26
CA PHE A 78 -3.87 16.34 -2.08
C PHE A 78 -2.77 16.13 -3.12
N PRO A 79 -2.05 17.20 -3.52
CA PRO A 79 -0.94 17.09 -4.47
C PRO A 79 0.26 16.36 -3.86
N ALA A 80 1.20 15.92 -4.70
CA ALA A 80 2.43 15.28 -4.27
C ALA A 80 3.11 16.07 -3.13
N THR A 81 3.24 15.43 -1.97
CA THR A 81 3.74 16.02 -0.73
C THR A 81 4.72 15.04 -0.10
N ARG A 82 5.85 15.55 0.40
CA ARG A 82 6.92 14.70 0.94
C ARG A 82 6.67 14.29 2.39
N LEU A 83 6.77 12.99 2.66
CA LEU A 83 6.97 12.42 3.98
C LEU A 83 8.44 12.04 4.18
N VAL A 84 8.89 12.10 5.42
CA VAL A 84 10.21 11.64 5.82
C VAL A 84 10.06 10.50 6.81
N LEU A 85 10.47 9.30 6.41
CA LEU A 85 10.57 8.15 7.29
C LEU A 85 11.98 8.14 7.87
N LYS A 86 12.08 8.39 9.18
CA LYS A 86 13.36 8.36 9.89
C LYS A 86 13.47 7.07 10.67
N ASN A 87 14.46 6.24 10.35
CA ASN A 87 14.80 5.05 11.11
C ASN A 87 15.15 5.44 12.56
N VAL A 88 14.52 4.77 13.51
CA VAL A 88 14.71 4.99 14.95
C VAL A 88 16.10 4.56 15.42
N GLU A 89 16.68 3.52 14.83
CA GLU A 89 17.94 2.93 15.27
C GLU A 89 19.15 3.76 14.85
N ASN A 90 19.21 4.16 13.58
CA ASN A 90 20.40 4.79 13.00
C ASN A 90 20.16 6.19 12.40
N GLY A 91 18.92 6.68 12.41
CA GLY A 91 18.57 8.00 11.86
C GLY A 91 18.55 8.10 10.34
N GLU A 92 18.71 6.98 9.60
CA GLU A 92 18.56 6.93 8.15
C GLU A 92 17.20 7.50 7.72
N MET A 93 17.20 8.28 6.65
CA MET A 93 15.98 8.91 6.12
C MET A 93 15.60 8.30 4.78
N ILE A 94 14.36 7.86 4.68
CA ILE A 94 13.71 7.43 3.45
C ILE A 94 12.68 8.50 3.08
N LEU A 95 12.72 8.95 1.83
CA LEU A 95 11.82 9.99 1.33
C LEU A 95 10.69 9.34 0.54
N LEU A 96 9.46 9.64 0.93
CA LEU A 96 8.27 9.23 0.20
C LEU A 96 7.55 10.48 -0.30
N ASP A 97 7.24 10.53 -1.59
CA ASP A 97 6.36 11.53 -2.15
C ASP A 97 4.96 10.92 -2.27
N VAL A 98 4.07 11.32 -1.37
CA VAL A 98 2.69 10.82 -1.34
C VAL A 98 1.78 11.77 -2.10
N SER A 99 0.84 11.23 -2.85
CA SER A 99 -0.27 11.99 -3.45
C SER A 99 -1.57 11.23 -3.25
N ALA A 100 -2.70 11.93 -3.18
CA ALA A 100 -4.00 11.28 -3.10
C ALA A 100 -4.96 11.89 -4.13
N GLY A 101 -5.62 11.01 -4.88
CA GLY A 101 -6.69 11.37 -5.80
C GLY A 101 -7.96 10.57 -5.52
N ASP A 102 -9.08 11.09 -5.99
CA ASP A 102 -10.35 10.39 -5.96
C ASP A 102 -10.31 9.18 -6.91
N GLY A 103 -10.96 8.08 -6.54
CA GLY A 103 -11.01 6.89 -7.37
C GLY A 103 -11.45 5.65 -6.61
N LYS A 104 -11.61 4.55 -7.35
CA LYS A 104 -11.91 3.22 -6.79
C LYS A 104 -10.74 2.23 -6.95
N ILE A 105 -9.56 2.74 -7.32
CA ILE A 105 -8.39 1.89 -7.55
C ILE A 105 -7.83 1.49 -6.20
N VAL A 106 -8.10 0.24 -5.79
CA VAL A 106 -7.41 -0.39 -4.66
C VAL A 106 -5.93 -0.46 -5.01
N ARG A 107 -5.09 0.09 -4.12
CA ARG A 107 -3.64 0.06 -4.29
C ARG A 107 -3.08 -1.08 -3.47
N GLU A 108 -2.22 -1.86 -4.10
CA GLU A 108 -1.51 -2.93 -3.42
C GLU A 108 -0.60 -2.37 -2.31
N PRO A 109 -0.36 -3.18 -1.26
CA PRO A 109 0.72 -2.91 -0.31
C PRO A 109 2.06 -2.74 -1.04
N VAL A 110 2.92 -1.90 -0.46
CA VAL A 110 4.29 -1.63 -0.96
C VAL A 110 5.30 -2.30 -0.06
#